data_AF-A0A9D9N6H9-F1
#
_entry.id   AF-A0A9D9N6H9-F1
#
_cell.length_a   1.000
_cell.length_b   1.000
_cell.length_c   1.000
_cell.angle_alpha   90.00
_cell.angle_beta   90.00
_cell.angle_gamma   90.00
#
_symmetry.space_group_name_H-M   'P 1'
#
loop_
_entity.id
_entity.type
_entity.pdbx_description
1 polymer ?
#
loop_
_entity_poly.entity_id
_entity_poly.type
_entity_poly.pdbx_seq_one_letter_code
_entity_poly.pdbx_strand_id
1 'polypeptide(L)'
;MKRIDTDEGSIVSNFWFSLKINLKQSTILWSIELIVVIILLLDFRFCLMLPKDIKLLSLIIYGIIFIPLYLTALYLFPLQAKFDNPIKITLKNSFMIAMLNLPCTLLLLLITIGFFVLVLIIPNLLLPLIIFGMGIYSYVTSFVYIHVFHKYIPNEDTTNVE
;
A
#
# COMPACT_ATOMS: atom_id res chain seq x y z
N MET A 1 -1.62 -8.66 14.91
CA MET A 1 -2.61 -9.74 14.77
C MET A 1 -3.78 -9.30 15.62
N LYS A 2 -4.96 -9.09 15.03
CA LYS A 2 -6.16 -8.78 15.81
C LYS A 2 -6.38 -9.94 16.76
N ARG A 3 -6.02 -9.75 18.02
CA ARG A 3 -6.00 -10.80 19.03
C ARG A 3 -7.45 -11.18 19.29
N ILE A 4 -7.85 -12.33 18.75
CA ILE A 4 -9.16 -12.93 18.98
C ILE A 4 -9.04 -13.65 20.32
N ASP A 5 -8.98 -12.91 21.42
CA ASP A 5 -9.32 -13.46 22.74
C ASP A 5 -10.85 -13.34 22.90
N THR A 6 -11.60 -13.94 21.96
CA THR A 6 -13.04 -14.13 22.11
C THR A 6 -13.34 -15.62 21.96
N ASP A 7 -13.36 -16.26 23.12
CA ASP A 7 -13.65 -17.67 23.40
C ASP A 7 -15.09 -18.12 23.03
N GLU A 8 -15.81 -17.45 22.11
CA GLU A 8 -17.25 -17.71 21.91
C GLU A 8 -17.75 -17.80 20.45
N GLY A 9 -16.87 -17.86 19.44
CA GLY A 9 -17.28 -17.91 18.02
C GLY A 9 -16.48 -18.89 17.15
N SER A 10 -17.13 -19.49 16.15
CA SER A 10 -16.43 -20.32 15.15
C SER A 10 -15.38 -19.52 14.39
N ILE A 11 -14.28 -20.17 13.99
CA ILE A 11 -13.16 -19.55 13.23
C ILE A 11 -13.67 -18.74 12.03
N VAL A 12 -14.68 -19.28 11.34
CA VAL A 12 -15.33 -18.65 10.19
C VAL A 12 -16.05 -17.36 10.59
N SER A 13 -16.78 -17.35 11.70
CA SER A 13 -17.46 -16.14 12.21
C SER A 13 -16.46 -15.03 12.51
N ASN A 14 -15.38 -15.36 13.21
CA ASN A 14 -14.33 -14.40 13.59
C ASN A 14 -13.60 -13.83 12.36
N PHE A 15 -13.38 -14.65 11.33
CA PHE A 15 -12.83 -14.20 10.05
C PHE A 15 -13.77 -13.20 9.36
N TRP A 16 -15.04 -13.53 9.18
CA TRP A 16 -16.01 -12.64 8.52
C TRP A 16 -16.21 -11.34 9.28
N PHE A 17 -16.22 -11.38 10.61
CA PHE A 17 -16.27 -10.18 11.44
C PHE A 17 -15.05 -9.28 11.22
N SER A 18 -13.85 -9.86 11.27
CA SER A 18 -12.61 -9.13 11.03
C SER A 18 -12.52 -8.58 9.60
N LEU A 19 -12.96 -9.36 8.61
CA LEU A 19 -13.01 -8.95 7.21
C LEU A 19 -13.92 -7.73 7.04
N LYS A 20 -15.13 -7.74 7.61
CA LYS A 20 -16.07 -6.60 7.51
C LYS A 20 -15.49 -5.31 8.09
N ILE A 21 -14.84 -5.39 9.25
CA ILE A 21 -14.20 -4.23 9.89
C ILE A 21 -13.05 -3.70 9.04
N ASN A 22 -12.17 -4.59 8.56
CA ASN A 22 -11.02 -4.21 7.75
C ASN A 22 -11.43 -3.69 6.38
N LEU A 23 -12.46 -4.26 5.77
CA LEU A 23 -13.03 -3.77 4.51
C LEU A 23 -13.56 -2.35 4.66
N LYS A 24 -14.31 -2.05 5.73
CA LYS A 24 -14.80 -0.68 5.97
C LYS A 24 -13.65 0.32 6.06
N GLN A 25 -12.60 0.02 6.82
CA GLN A 25 -11.45 0.92 6.95
C GLN A 25 -10.69 1.04 5.62
N SER A 26 -10.51 -0.07 4.91
CA SER A 26 -9.84 -0.11 3.60
C SER A 26 -10.60 0.68 2.55
N THR A 27 -11.93 0.63 2.53
CA THR A 27 -12.76 1.44 1.62
C THR A 27 -12.59 2.93 1.91
N ILE A 28 -12.48 3.34 3.18
CA ILE A 28 -12.24 4.75 3.50
C ILE A 28 -10.85 5.19 3.02
N LEU A 29 -9.81 4.39 3.28
CA LEU A 29 -8.46 4.65 2.77
C LEU A 29 -8.43 4.73 1.24
N TRP A 30 -9.11 3.81 0.57
CA TRP A 30 -9.24 3.77 -0.88
C TRP A 30 -9.94 5.03 -1.43
N SER A 31 -11.01 5.49 -0.78
CA SER A 31 -11.69 6.73 -1.18
C SER A 31 -10.79 7.96 -1.02
N ILE A 32 -9.98 8.03 0.04
CA ILE A 32 -8.99 9.10 0.23
C ILE A 32 -7.95 9.05 -0.89
N GLU A 33 -7.41 7.87 -1.18
CA GLU A 33 -6.44 7.67 -2.26
C GLU A 33 -7.01 8.07 -3.63
N LEU A 34 -8.26 7.71 -3.91
CA LEU A 34 -8.95 8.08 -5.15
C LEU A 34 -9.05 9.59 -5.31
N ILE A 35 -9.44 10.33 -4.25
CA ILE A 35 -9.51 11.79 -4.28
C ILE A 35 -8.13 12.39 -4.55
N VAL A 36 -7.08 11.89 -3.88
CA VAL A 36 -5.70 12.32 -4.09
C VAL A 36 -5.26 12.07 -5.54
N VAL A 37 -5.55 10.90 -6.09
CA VAL A 37 -5.24 10.56 -7.49
C VAL A 37 -5.95 11.50 -8.46
N ILE A 38 -7.22 11.83 -8.24
CA ILE A 38 -7.95 12.79 -9.09
C ILE A 38 -7.26 14.15 -9.08
N ILE A 39 -6.93 14.68 -7.90
CA ILE A 39 -6.24 15.97 -7.77
C ILE A 39 -4.90 15.93 -8.50
N LEU A 40 -4.10 14.89 -8.27
CA LEU A 40 -2.79 14.73 -8.91
C LEU A 40 -2.89 14.58 -10.44
N LEU A 41 -3.94 13.95 -10.96
CA LEU A 41 -4.17 13.86 -12.41
C LEU A 41 -4.53 15.22 -12.99
N LEU A 42 -5.34 16.02 -12.30
CA LEU A 42 -5.68 17.38 -12.71
C LEU A 42 -4.45 18.29 -12.68
N ASP A 43 -3.65 18.23 -11.61
CA ASP A 43 -2.41 18.99 -11.48
C ASP A 43 -1.40 18.62 -12.56
N PHE A 44 -1.25 17.33 -12.85
CA PHE A 44 -0.39 16.86 -13.94
C PHE A 44 -0.86 17.38 -15.30
N ARG A 45 -2.17 17.28 -15.58
CA ARG A 45 -2.77 17.83 -16.81
C ARG A 45 -2.52 19.32 -16.94
N PHE A 46 -2.68 20.07 -15.84
CA PHE A 46 -2.39 21.51 -15.80
C PHE A 46 -0.91 21.78 -16.10
N CYS A 47 0.01 21.07 -15.45
CA CYS A 47 1.45 21.21 -15.71
C CYS A 47 1.81 20.98 -17.19
N LEU A 48 1.13 20.04 -17.86
CA LEU A 48 1.37 19.76 -19.27
C LEU A 48 0.89 20.86 -20.23
N MET A 49 -0.10 21.66 -19.82
CA MET A 49 -0.68 22.78 -20.58
C MET A 49 0.12 24.08 -20.47
N LEU A 50 1.04 24.18 -19.51
CA LEU A 50 1.84 25.38 -19.31
C LEU A 50 2.87 25.61 -20.43
N PRO A 51 3.25 26.88 -20.71
CA PRO A 51 4.33 27.21 -21.63
C PRO A 51 5.66 26.52 -21.28
N LYS A 52 6.50 26.28 -22.29
CA LYS A 52 7.77 25.54 -22.15
C LYS A 52 8.66 26.08 -21.04
N ASP A 53 8.72 27.40 -20.88
CA ASP A 53 9.62 28.09 -19.94
C ASP A 53 9.34 27.73 -18.47
N ILE A 54 8.07 27.45 -18.13
CA ILE A 54 7.66 27.11 -16.75
C ILE A 54 7.26 25.63 -16.60
N LYS A 55 7.02 24.93 -17.70
CA LYS A 55 6.58 23.52 -17.71
C LYS A 55 7.57 22.57 -17.05
N LEU A 56 8.88 22.76 -17.28
CA LEU A 56 9.88 21.89 -16.66
C LEU A 56 9.87 22.05 -15.14
N LEU A 57 9.86 23.31 -14.67
CA LEU A 57 9.83 23.62 -13.24
C LEU A 57 8.56 23.07 -12.57
N SER A 58 7.39 23.23 -13.21
CA SER A 58 6.13 22.71 -12.66
C SER A 58 6.12 21.18 -12.58
N LEU A 59 6.66 20.46 -13.58
CA LEU A 59 6.79 19.00 -13.55
C LEU A 59 7.75 18.52 -12.47
N ILE A 60 8.83 19.25 -12.19
CA ILE A 60 9.75 18.93 -11.09
C ILE A 60 9.02 19.06 -9.74
N ILE A 61 8.33 20.18 -9.52
CA ILE A 61 7.54 20.41 -8.28
C ILE A 61 6.47 19.33 -8.12
N TYR A 62 5.76 19.00 -9.21
CA TYR A 62 4.81 17.90 -9.23
C TYR A 62 5.46 16.58 -8.81
N GLY A 63 6.62 16.23 -9.36
CA GLY A 63 7.37 15.02 -9.01
C GLY A 63 7.77 14.96 -7.53
N ILE A 64 8.18 16.08 -6.94
CA ILE A 64 8.53 16.18 -5.51
C ILE A 64 7.34 15.83 -4.61
N ILE A 65 6.12 16.14 -5.03
CA ILE A 65 4.89 15.83 -4.28
C ILE A 65 4.38 14.42 -4.61
N PHE A 66 4.35 14.07 -5.90
CA PHE A 66 3.81 12.81 -6.40
C PHE A 66 4.61 11.60 -5.91
N ILE A 67 5.94 11.65 -6.00
CA ILE A 67 6.79 10.47 -5.72
C ILE A 67 6.58 9.99 -4.27
N PRO A 68 6.71 10.82 -3.21
CA PRO A 68 6.49 10.36 -1.84
C PRO A 68 5.07 9.85 -1.59
N LEU A 69 4.05 10.46 -2.19
CA LEU A 69 2.66 10.00 -2.08
C LEU A 69 2.46 8.63 -2.71
N TYR A 70 3.02 8.41 -3.90
CA TYR A 70 2.96 7.11 -4.57
C TYR A 70 3.69 6.02 -3.76
N LEU A 71 4.90 6.33 -3.26
CA LEU A 71 5.64 5.37 -2.42
C LEU A 71 4.90 5.04 -1.12
N THR A 72 4.20 6.01 -0.53
CA THR A 72 3.37 5.82 0.66
C THR A 72 2.19 4.88 0.37
N ALA A 73 1.55 5.03 -0.79
CA ALA A 73 0.40 4.21 -1.19
C ALA A 73 0.74 2.70 -1.23
N LEU A 74 1.97 2.34 -1.60
CA LEU A 74 2.44 0.95 -1.63
C LEU A 74 2.37 0.23 -0.27
N TYR A 75 2.32 0.98 0.84
CA TYR A 75 2.28 0.43 2.20
C TYR A 75 0.92 0.61 2.90
N LEU A 76 -0.03 1.38 2.34
CA LEU A 76 -1.31 1.67 3.02
C LEU A 76 -2.11 0.40 3.34
N PHE A 77 -2.43 -0.38 2.32
CA PHE A 77 -3.23 -1.60 2.49
C PHE A 77 -2.48 -2.71 3.23
N PRO A 78 -1.19 -2.97 2.98
CA PRO A 78 -0.42 -3.93 3.78
C PRO A 78 -0.36 -3.59 5.28
N LEU A 79 -0.19 -2.31 5.64
CA LEU A 79 -0.26 -1.87 7.04
C LEU A 79 -1.66 -2.08 7.62
N GLN A 80 -2.70 -1.69 6.87
CA GLN A 80 -4.08 -1.84 7.30
C GLN A 80 -4.46 -3.31 7.53
N ALA A 81 -3.93 -4.22 6.71
CA ALA A 81 -4.17 -5.66 6.86
C ALA A 81 -3.42 -6.28 8.04
N LYS A 82 -2.25 -5.71 8.41
CA LYS A 82 -1.37 -6.25 9.44
C LYS A 82 -1.65 -5.69 10.84
N PHE A 83 -2.03 -4.42 10.93
CA PHE A 83 -2.15 -3.67 12.18
C PHE A 83 -3.55 -3.07 12.35
N ASP A 84 -4.11 -3.17 13.56
CA ASP A 84 -5.39 -2.55 13.93
C ASP A 84 -5.23 -1.06 14.28
N ASN A 85 -4.64 -0.30 13.36
CA ASN A 85 -4.41 1.13 13.52
C ASN A 85 -5.60 1.95 13.00
N PRO A 86 -5.95 3.08 13.63
CA PRO A 86 -6.88 4.03 13.04
C PRO A 86 -6.28 4.65 11.77
N ILE A 87 -7.14 5.06 10.85
CA ILE A 87 -6.79 5.58 9.50
C ILE A 87 -5.67 6.63 9.54
N LYS A 88 -5.72 7.59 10.46
CA LYS A 88 -4.70 8.64 10.59
C LYS A 88 -3.32 8.07 10.95
N ILE A 89 -3.28 7.05 11.80
CA ILE A 89 -2.04 6.37 12.18
C ILE A 89 -1.55 5.51 11.02
N THR A 90 -2.44 4.83 10.30
CA THR A 90 -2.08 4.07 9.08
C THR A 90 -1.44 4.97 8.01
N LEU A 91 -2.00 6.15 7.76
CA LEU A 91 -1.44 7.14 6.83
C LEU A 91 -0.07 7.66 7.28
N LYS A 92 0.09 8.00 8.56
CA LYS A 92 1.37 8.47 9.09
C LYS A 92 2.43 7.38 9.05
N ASN A 93 2.08 6.16 9.48
CA ASN A 93 3.01 5.04 9.56
C ASN A 93 3.43 4.56 8.18
N SER A 94 2.51 4.53 7.20
CA SER A 94 2.85 4.17 5.82
C SER A 94 3.85 5.17 5.22
N PHE A 95 3.64 6.47 5.42
CA PHE A 95 4.59 7.49 4.97
C PHE A 95 5.96 7.30 5.62
N MET A 96 6.00 7.13 6.94
CA MET A 96 7.26 6.91 7.67
C MET A 96 7.97 5.64 7.20
N ILE A 97 7.25 4.52 7.06
CA ILE A 97 7.83 3.25 6.64
C ILE A 97 8.37 3.34 5.21
N ALA A 98 7.63 3.96 4.29
CA ALA A 98 8.04 4.15 2.91
C ALA A 98 9.35 4.95 2.81
N MET A 99 9.45 6.04 3.57
CA MET A 99 10.63 6.93 3.58
C MET A 99 11.82 6.37 4.36
N LEU A 100 11.59 5.60 5.42
CA LEU A 100 12.68 4.99 6.19
C LEU A 100 13.27 3.75 5.52
N ASN A 101 12.49 3.05 4.69
CA ASN A 101 12.91 1.81 4.05
C ASN A 101 13.02 1.96 2.53
N LEU A 102 13.62 3.07 2.05
CA LEU A 102 13.72 3.37 0.60
C LEU A 102 14.22 2.21 -0.27
N PRO A 103 15.27 1.44 0.09
CA PRO A 103 15.71 0.32 -0.74
C PRO A 103 14.63 -0.76 -0.92
N CYS A 104 13.91 -1.10 0.16
CA CYS A 104 12.80 -2.05 0.11
C CYS A 104 11.60 -1.47 -0.64
N THR A 105 11.32 -0.19 -0.45
CA THR A 105 10.27 0.54 -1.17
C THR A 105 10.53 0.60 -2.67
N LEU A 106 11.79 0.82 -3.09
CA LEU A 106 12.20 0.78 -4.49
C LEU A 106 12.11 -0.64 -5.06
N LEU A 107 12.48 -1.67 -4.28
CA LEU A 107 12.28 -3.05 -4.70
C LEU A 107 10.78 -3.35 -4.91
N LEU A 108 9.93 -2.91 -3.99
CA LEU A 108 8.48 -3.06 -4.10
C LEU A 108 7.94 -2.33 -5.34
N LEU A 109 8.41 -1.11 -5.58
CA LEU A 109 8.10 -0.34 -6.79
C LEU A 109 8.48 -1.11 -8.07
N LEU A 110 9.68 -1.69 -8.13
CA LEU A 110 10.15 -2.46 -9.28
C LEU A 110 9.29 -3.70 -9.51
N ILE A 111 8.90 -4.43 -8.45
CA ILE A 111 8.00 -5.58 -8.55
C ILE A 111 6.65 -5.14 -9.11
N THR A 112 6.09 -4.03 -8.60
CA THR A 112 4.82 -3.48 -9.07
C THR A 112 4.88 -3.06 -10.53
N ILE A 113 5.90 -2.30 -10.94
CA ILE A 113 6.09 -1.88 -12.33
C ILE A 113 6.26 -3.11 -13.23
N GLY A 114 7.10 -4.06 -12.83
CA GLY A 114 7.33 -5.29 -13.59
C GLY A 114 6.05 -6.10 -13.81
N PHE A 115 5.21 -6.21 -12.77
CA PHE A 115 3.90 -6.84 -12.87
C PHE A 115 2.98 -6.12 -13.87
N PHE A 116 2.88 -4.79 -13.79
CA PHE A 116 2.07 -4.01 -14.73
C PHE A 116 2.58 -4.10 -16.19
N VAL A 117 3.90 -4.02 -16.39
CA VAL A 117 4.52 -4.14 -17.72
C VAL A 117 4.25 -5.52 -18.32
N LEU A 118 4.32 -6.59 -17.52
CA LEU A 118 3.99 -7.94 -17.98
C LEU A 118 2.55 -8.04 -18.50
N VAL A 119 1.59 -7.39 -17.81
CA VAL A 119 0.18 -7.35 -18.24
C VAL A 119 0.04 -6.66 -19.60
N LEU A 120 0.77 -5.55 -19.79
CA LEU A 120 0.68 -4.74 -21.00
C LEU A 120 1.29 -5.42 -22.22
N ILE A 121 2.40 -6.16 -22.04
CA ILE A 121 3.08 -6.86 -23.15
C ILE A 121 2.28 -8.08 -23.60
N ILE A 122 1.60 -8.78 -22.69
CA ILE A 122 0.86 -10.01 -22.99
C ILE A 122 -0.62 -9.81 -22.63
N PRO A 123 -1.40 -9.06 -23.43
CA PRO A 123 -2.80 -8.75 -23.12
C PRO A 123 -3.68 -10.01 -23.03
N ASN A 124 -3.33 -11.08 -23.75
CA ASN A 124 -3.99 -12.39 -23.65
C ASN A 124 -3.87 -13.03 -22.25
N LEU A 125 -2.93 -12.54 -21.43
CA LEU A 125 -2.73 -12.99 -20.06
C LEU A 125 -3.62 -12.28 -19.05
N LEU A 126 -4.42 -11.28 -19.45
CA LEU A 126 -5.23 -10.48 -18.53
C LEU A 126 -6.18 -11.34 -17.68
N LEU A 127 -6.93 -12.27 -18.29
CA LEU A 127 -7.85 -13.15 -17.56
C LEU A 127 -7.09 -14.09 -16.59
N PRO A 128 -6.07 -14.86 -17.05
CA PRO A 128 -5.24 -15.67 -16.15
C PRO A 128 -4.59 -14.86 -15.02
N LEU A 129 -4.18 -13.62 -15.29
CA LEU A 129 -3.49 -12.78 -14.33
C LEU A 129 -4.43 -12.19 -13.26
N ILE A 130 -5.69 -11.94 -13.60
CA ILE A 130 -6.71 -11.58 -12.60
C ILE A 130 -6.95 -12.76 -11.65
N ILE A 131 -6.99 -14.00 -12.17
CA ILE A 131 -7.28 -15.19 -11.37
C ILE A 131 -6.07 -15.64 -10.53
N PHE A 132 -4.89 -15.74 -11.16
CA PHE A 132 -3.67 -16.27 -10.53
C PHE A 132 -2.61 -15.20 -10.27
N GLY A 133 -2.51 -14.21 -11.16
CA GLY A 133 -1.46 -13.19 -11.10
C GLY A 133 -1.53 -12.29 -9.87
N MET A 134 -2.73 -11.93 -9.41
CA MET A 134 -2.90 -11.20 -8.15
C MET A 134 -2.39 -12.01 -6.94
N GLY A 135 -2.57 -13.34 -6.97
CA GLY A 135 -2.02 -14.25 -5.96
C GLY A 135 -0.49 -14.31 -6.01
N ILE A 136 0.08 -14.43 -7.20
CA ILE A 136 1.55 -14.43 -7.39
C ILE A 136 2.14 -13.09 -6.96
N TYR A 137 1.54 -11.98 -7.38
CA TYR A 137 1.96 -10.63 -6.99
C TYR A 137 1.92 -10.43 -5.47
N SER A 138 0.83 -10.82 -4.82
CA SER A 138 0.71 -10.70 -3.36
C SER A 138 1.72 -11.60 -2.64
N TYR A 139 1.96 -12.81 -3.14
CA TYR A 139 2.97 -13.72 -2.59
C TYR A 139 4.38 -13.14 -2.68
N VAL A 140 4.79 -12.63 -3.85
CA VAL A 140 6.12 -12.04 -4.04
C VAL A 140 6.32 -10.80 -3.18
N THR A 141 5.33 -9.90 -3.17
CA THR A 141 5.41 -8.66 -2.36
C THR A 141 5.36 -8.95 -0.86
N SER A 142 4.76 -10.06 -0.43
CA SER A 142 4.72 -10.47 0.99
C SER A 142 6.10 -10.65 1.60
N PHE A 143 7.10 -11.14 0.86
CA PHE A 143 8.47 -11.28 1.37
C PHE A 143 9.06 -9.93 1.78
N VAL A 144 8.82 -8.89 0.97
CA VAL A 144 9.26 -7.53 1.26
C VAL A 144 8.51 -6.99 2.48
N TYR A 145 7.19 -7.15 2.51
CA TYR A 145 6.39 -6.68 3.64
C TYR A 145 6.75 -7.36 4.96
N ILE A 146 6.99 -8.67 4.96
CA ILE A 146 7.42 -9.40 6.17
C ILE A 146 8.75 -8.85 6.66
N HIS A 147 9.73 -8.69 5.77
CA HIS A 147 11.04 -8.14 6.11
C HIS A 147 10.93 -6.73 6.72
N VAL A 148 10.13 -5.85 6.11
CA VAL A 148 9.93 -4.48 6.59
C VAL A 148 9.16 -4.47 7.91
N PHE A 149 8.06 -5.21 8.01
CA PHE A 149 7.15 -5.18 9.16
C PHE A 149 7.69 -5.89 10.39
N HIS A 150 8.61 -6.85 10.26
CA HIS A 150 9.23 -7.53 11.39
C HIS A 150 9.90 -6.56 12.36
N LYS A 151 10.40 -5.41 11.88
CA LYS A 151 11.02 -4.38 12.73
C LYS A 151 10.03 -3.62 13.62
N TYR A 152 8.73 -3.71 13.33
CA TYR A 152 7.68 -2.94 13.99
C TYR A 152 6.72 -3.82 14.82
N ILE A 153 6.96 -5.13 14.85
CA ILE A 153 6.24 -6.05 15.73
C ILE A 153 7.14 -6.25 16.96
N PRO A 154 6.66 -5.95 18.18
CA PRO A 154 7.41 -6.24 19.39
C PRO A 154 7.73 -7.74 19.45
N ASN A 155 9.00 -8.10 19.68
CA ASN A 155 9.35 -9.49 19.98
C ASN A 155 8.70 -9.85 21.32
N GLU A 156 7.97 -10.95 21.39
CA GLU A 156 7.28 -11.43 22.61
C GLU A 156 8.25 -11.86 23.73
N ASP A 157 9.57 -11.70 23.53
CA ASP A 157 10.61 -12.22 24.43
C ASP A 157 10.92 -11.34 25.65
N THR A 158 10.32 -10.15 25.80
CA THR A 158 10.61 -9.25 26.95
C THR A 158 9.49 -9.15 27.99
N THR A 159 8.46 -10.01 27.94
CA THR A 159 7.36 -9.98 28.93
C THR A 159 7.41 -11.09 29.98
N ASN A 160 8.43 -11.97 29.96
CA ASN A 160 8.61 -13.07 30.91
C ASN A 160 9.89 -12.93 31.76
N VAL A 161 10.32 -11.72 32.06
CA VAL A 161 11.34 -11.47 33.11
C VAL A 161 10.95 -10.20 33.85
N GLU A 162 10.02 -10.32 34.80
CA GLU A 162 9.92 -9.50 36.01
C GLU A 162 8.92 -10.14 36.99
#